data_AF-A0A2P6WCY6-F1
#
_entry.id   AF-A0A2P6WCY6-F1
#
_cell.length_a   1.000
_cell.length_b   1.000
_cell.length_c   1.000
_cell.angle_alpha   90.00
_cell.angle_beta   90.00
_cell.angle_gamma   90.00
#
_symmetry.space_group_name_H-M   'P 1'
#
loop_
_entity.id
_entity.type
_entity.pdbx_description
1 polymer ?
#
loop_
_entity_poly.entity_id
_entity_poly.type
_entity_poly.pdbx_seq_one_letter_code
_entity_poly.pdbx_strand_id
1 'polypeptide(L)'
;MEQLNSGGRKSCRNAIQSGGHSHQAGFTLIELIVAGAVLVVGVLAMSGLVALAVASNGHSRLDTTAVMLTQAVTEQVSAGINYSSTVGGAGTAHLTDCGTHTAGNPWPVQSANGGAPLSSGNIDFTQPKVSGYQMDYVVCNGTRQTTYDVRWNLSPLASSGTTSHTNLLTVGARMEGGGMGPLSFPINLHVMMGPDPVPGS
;
A
#
# COMPACT_ATOMS: atom_id res chain seq x y z
N MET A 1 -53.04 50.32 61.80
CA MET A 1 -52.28 49.57 62.81
C MET A 1 -52.55 48.11 62.60
N GLU A 2 -51.47 47.35 62.50
CA GLU A 2 -51.32 46.01 61.95
C GLU A 2 -52.29 44.94 62.48
N GLN A 3 -52.73 44.14 61.52
CA GLN A 3 -53.37 42.85 61.67
C GLN A 3 -52.30 41.75 61.54
N LEU A 4 -52.39 40.78 62.46
CA LEU A 4 -52.36 39.33 62.19
C LEU A 4 -51.04 38.58 61.93
N ASN A 5 -50.76 37.70 62.91
CA ASN A 5 -50.88 36.24 62.77
C ASN A 5 -49.60 35.41 62.52
N SER A 6 -49.04 34.95 63.65
CA SER A 6 -48.66 33.57 63.98
C SER A 6 -48.45 32.59 62.80
N GLY A 7 -47.24 32.59 62.25
CA GLY A 7 -46.73 31.54 61.37
C GLY A 7 -45.93 30.49 62.15
N GLY A 8 -46.57 29.38 62.50
CA GLY A 8 -45.95 28.23 63.15
C GLY A 8 -44.89 27.56 62.27
N ARG A 9 -43.64 27.55 62.72
CA ARG A 9 -42.54 26.81 62.10
C ARG A 9 -42.66 25.32 62.48
N LYS A 10 -43.10 24.48 61.54
CA LYS A 10 -42.98 23.02 61.66
C LYS A 10 -41.65 22.54 61.09
N SER A 11 -40.87 21.97 62.00
CA SER A 11 -39.67 21.16 61.83
C SER A 11 -39.75 20.19 60.65
N CYS A 12 -38.80 20.28 59.72
CA CYS A 12 -38.44 19.20 58.81
C CYS A 12 -37.08 18.62 59.23
N ARG A 13 -37.09 17.80 60.29
CA ARG A 13 -36.07 16.78 60.52
C ARG A 13 -36.38 15.63 59.56
N ASN A 14 -35.76 15.60 58.39
CA ASN A 14 -35.81 14.39 57.56
C ASN A 14 -34.69 13.45 58.02
N ALA A 15 -35.12 12.32 58.57
CA ALA A 15 -34.28 11.33 59.19
C ALA A 15 -33.34 10.70 58.14
N ILE A 16 -32.04 10.90 58.31
CA ILE A 16 -31.03 9.96 57.82
C ILE A 16 -31.07 8.78 58.80
N GLN A 17 -31.94 7.79 58.55
CA GLN A 17 -31.86 6.47 59.18
C GLN A 17 -32.22 5.37 58.18
N SER A 18 -31.16 4.73 57.70
CA SER A 18 -30.97 3.28 57.48
C SER A 18 -32.14 2.41 57.04
N GLY A 19 -31.92 1.60 56.00
CA GLY A 19 -32.65 0.32 55.89
C GLY A 19 -32.85 -0.28 54.52
N GLY A 20 -32.18 0.17 53.46
CA GLY A 20 -32.19 -0.55 52.18
C GLY A 20 -31.16 -1.66 52.22
N HIS A 21 -31.56 -2.88 52.60
CA HIS A 21 -30.75 -4.07 52.45
C HIS A 21 -30.23 -4.12 51.01
N SER A 22 -28.92 -3.99 50.83
CA SER A 22 -28.26 -4.40 49.61
C SER A 22 -28.51 -5.89 49.49
N HIS A 23 -29.58 -6.25 48.77
CA HIS A 23 -29.75 -7.59 48.25
C HIS A 23 -28.51 -7.83 47.38
N GLN A 24 -27.47 -8.40 48.00
CA GLN A 24 -26.43 -9.10 47.29
C GLN A 24 -27.13 -10.29 46.64
N ALA A 25 -27.78 -10.03 45.52
CA ALA A 25 -28.23 -11.06 44.61
C ALA A 25 -26.95 -11.72 44.11
N GLY A 26 -26.56 -12.81 44.77
CA GLY A 26 -25.51 -13.67 44.27
C GLY A 26 -25.86 -14.04 42.83
N PHE A 27 -24.91 -13.85 41.92
CA PHE A 27 -25.04 -14.24 40.52
C PHE A 27 -25.65 -15.65 40.47
N THR A 28 -26.79 -15.76 39.78
CA THR A 28 -27.44 -17.06 39.67
C THR A 28 -26.53 -18.00 38.86
N LEU A 29 -26.45 -19.28 39.24
CA LEU A 29 -25.56 -20.25 38.60
C LEU A 29 -25.76 -20.30 37.07
N ILE A 30 -27.00 -20.09 36.62
CA ILE A 30 -27.36 -20.03 35.20
C ILE A 30 -26.75 -18.82 34.48
N GLU A 31 -26.65 -17.67 35.14
CA GLU A 31 -26.06 -16.45 34.59
C GLU A 31 -24.55 -16.61 34.36
N LEU A 32 -23.89 -17.36 35.22
CA LEU A 32 -22.47 -17.71 35.08
C LEU A 32 -22.23 -18.67 33.90
N ILE A 33 -23.16 -19.62 33.66
CA ILE A 33 -23.10 -20.52 32.50
C ILE A 33 -23.31 -19.74 31.19
N VAL A 34 -24.30 -18.84 31.15
CA VAL A 34 -24.57 -18.01 29.96
C VAL A 34 -23.40 -17.04 29.70
N ALA A 35 -22.87 -16.40 30.74
CA ALA A 35 -21.70 -15.53 30.62
C ALA A 35 -20.46 -16.30 30.12
N GLY A 36 -20.25 -17.52 30.62
CA GLY A 36 -19.18 -18.41 30.15
C GLY A 36 -19.33 -18.78 28.67
N ALA A 37 -20.55 -19.10 28.22
CA ALA A 37 -20.81 -19.41 26.81
C ALA A 37 -20.53 -18.22 25.89
N VAL A 38 -20.98 -17.01 26.26
CA VAL A 38 -20.71 -15.78 25.50
C VAL A 38 -19.22 -15.47 25.48
N LEU A 39 -18.50 -15.68 26.59
CA LEU A 39 -17.06 -15.47 26.67
C LEU A 39 -16.29 -16.41 25.73
N VAL A 40 -16.65 -17.70 25.68
CA VAL A 40 -16.00 -18.67 24.79
C VAL A 40 -16.23 -18.29 23.32
N VAL A 41 -17.46 -17.95 22.94
CA VAL A 41 -17.76 -17.49 21.57
C VAL A 41 -16.99 -16.21 21.23
N GLY A 42 -16.90 -15.26 22.16
CA GLY A 42 -16.14 -14.02 21.99
C GLY A 42 -14.65 -14.25 21.76
N VAL A 43 -14.03 -15.16 22.51
CA VAL A 43 -12.61 -15.50 22.35
C VAL A 43 -12.34 -16.18 21.01
N LEU A 44 -13.23 -17.09 20.57
CA LEU A 44 -13.11 -17.73 19.25
C LEU A 44 -13.30 -16.74 18.09
N ALA A 45 -14.20 -15.77 18.23
CA ALA A 45 -14.37 -14.72 17.23
C ALA A 45 -13.12 -13.83 17.12
N MET A 46 -12.51 -13.44 18.25
CA MET A 46 -11.30 -12.61 18.26
C MET A 46 -10.10 -13.31 17.62
N SER A 47 -9.91 -14.61 17.84
CA SER A 47 -8.80 -15.35 17.22
C SER A 47 -8.92 -15.40 15.69
N GLY A 48 -10.15 -15.54 15.16
CA GLY A 48 -10.43 -15.46 13.73
C GLY A 48 -10.06 -14.09 13.13
N LEU A 49 -10.40 -13.00 13.82
CA LEU A 49 -10.04 -11.65 13.39
C LEU A 49 -8.52 -11.42 13.37
N VAL A 50 -7.78 -11.98 14.33
CA VAL A 50 -6.30 -11.88 14.35
C VAL A 50 -5.70 -12.58 13.13
N ALA A 51 -6.18 -13.78 12.78
CA ALA A 51 -5.69 -14.50 11.60
C ALA A 51 -5.95 -13.71 10.30
N LEU A 52 -7.14 -13.12 10.15
CA LEU A 52 -7.48 -12.27 9.01
C LEU A 52 -6.63 -11.00 8.96
N ALA A 53 -6.38 -10.36 10.11
CA ALA A 53 -5.53 -9.18 10.18
C ALA A 53 -4.08 -9.49 9.77
N VAL A 54 -3.53 -10.63 10.21
CA VAL A 54 -2.18 -11.07 9.80
C VAL A 54 -2.12 -11.34 8.29
N ALA A 55 -3.14 -11.99 7.72
CA ALA A 55 -3.21 -12.23 6.27
C ALA A 55 -3.30 -10.91 5.48
N SER A 56 -4.14 -9.97 5.93
CA SER A 56 -4.28 -8.65 5.33
C SER A 56 -2.96 -7.86 5.35
N ASN A 57 -2.25 -7.90 6.48
CA ASN A 57 -0.95 -7.22 6.61
C ASN A 57 0.09 -7.79 5.64
N GLY A 58 0.03 -9.09 5.33
CA GLY A 58 0.87 -9.72 4.33
C GLY A 58 0.65 -9.13 2.94
N HIS A 59 -0.61 -8.96 2.54
CA HIS A 59 -0.96 -8.38 1.24
C HIS A 59 -0.52 -6.92 1.11
N SER A 60 -0.81 -6.09 2.13
CA SER A 60 -0.41 -4.68 2.12
C SER A 60 1.11 -4.48 2.01
N ARG A 61 1.91 -5.40 2.56
CA ARG A 61 3.37 -5.34 2.42
C ARG A 61 3.84 -5.61 0.99
N LEU A 62 3.21 -6.55 0.28
CA LEU A 62 3.55 -6.84 -1.11
C LEU A 62 3.20 -5.67 -2.02
N ASP A 63 2.01 -5.10 -1.85
CA ASP A 63 1.57 -3.94 -2.64
C ASP A 63 2.47 -2.73 -2.39
N THR A 64 2.82 -2.46 -1.13
CA THR A 64 3.73 -1.36 -0.78
C THR A 64 5.10 -1.56 -1.44
N THR A 65 5.62 -2.79 -1.45
CA THR A 65 6.91 -3.11 -2.08
C THR A 65 6.85 -2.89 -3.59
N ALA A 66 5.79 -3.37 -4.24
CA ALA A 66 5.58 -3.16 -5.67
C ALA A 66 5.46 -1.65 -6.01
N VAL A 67 4.73 -0.86 -5.23
CA VAL A 67 4.67 0.60 -5.40
C VAL A 67 6.06 1.23 -5.27
N MET A 68 6.82 0.89 -4.21
CA MET A 68 8.17 1.41 -4.03
C MET A 68 9.09 1.06 -5.21
N LEU A 69 8.97 -0.15 -5.77
CA LEU A 69 9.74 -0.56 -6.96
C LEU A 69 9.32 0.23 -8.20
N THR A 70 8.02 0.42 -8.44
CA THR A 70 7.55 1.25 -9.57
C THR A 70 8.04 2.69 -9.46
N GLN A 71 8.07 3.25 -8.24
CA GLN A 71 8.59 4.58 -7.98
C GLN A 71 10.10 4.64 -8.22
N ALA A 72 10.87 3.68 -7.72
CA ALA A 72 12.32 3.63 -7.93
C ALA A 72 12.67 3.55 -9.42
N VAL A 73 11.98 2.72 -10.20
CA VAL A 73 12.16 2.65 -11.66
C VAL A 73 11.78 3.97 -12.32
N THR A 74 10.70 4.61 -11.90
CA THR A 74 10.30 5.94 -12.39
C THR A 74 11.39 6.98 -12.17
N GLU A 75 11.96 7.03 -10.97
CA GLU A 75 13.06 7.94 -10.62
C GLU A 75 14.30 7.67 -11.47
N GLN A 76 14.64 6.41 -11.69
CA GLN A 76 15.80 6.04 -12.51
C GLN A 76 15.59 6.34 -14.00
N VAL A 77 14.42 6.01 -14.56
CA VAL A 77 14.07 6.34 -15.95
C VAL A 77 14.08 7.86 -16.15
N SER A 78 13.44 8.61 -15.25
CA SER A 78 13.42 10.08 -15.35
C SER A 78 14.82 10.70 -15.22
N ALA A 79 15.69 10.18 -14.35
CA ALA A 79 17.09 10.58 -14.29
C ALA A 79 17.84 10.27 -15.60
N GLY A 80 17.60 9.11 -16.20
CA GLY A 80 18.18 8.71 -17.48
C GLY A 80 17.78 9.64 -18.63
N ILE A 81 16.50 10.01 -18.70
CA ILE A 81 15.99 10.96 -19.70
C ILE A 81 16.62 12.35 -19.51
N ASN A 82 16.66 12.85 -18.27
CA ASN A 82 17.27 14.15 -17.97
C ASN A 82 18.78 14.19 -18.31
N TYR A 83 19.51 13.10 -18.05
CA TYR A 83 20.91 12.97 -18.43
C TYR A 83 21.08 13.01 -19.95
N SER A 84 20.22 12.28 -20.66
CA SER A 84 20.18 12.32 -22.12
C SER A 84 19.89 13.74 -22.62
N SER A 85 18.90 14.42 -22.02
CA SER A 85 18.47 15.78 -22.37
C SER A 85 19.57 16.82 -22.26
N THR A 86 20.44 16.67 -21.26
CA THR A 86 21.41 17.71 -20.88
C THR A 86 22.77 17.49 -21.52
N VAL A 87 23.17 16.23 -21.77
CA VAL A 87 24.55 15.88 -22.14
C VAL A 87 24.63 15.13 -23.48
N GLY A 88 23.50 14.76 -24.09
CA GLY A 88 23.46 14.11 -25.42
C GLY A 88 23.92 12.65 -25.43
N GLY A 89 23.98 11.98 -24.26
CA GLY A 89 24.28 10.55 -24.14
C GLY A 89 23.03 9.69 -23.96
N ALA A 90 23.07 8.39 -24.28
CA ALA A 90 22.01 7.46 -23.89
C ALA A 90 22.13 7.17 -22.39
N GLY A 91 21.43 7.94 -21.55
CA GLY A 91 21.41 7.76 -20.10
C GLY A 91 20.75 6.44 -19.73
N THR A 92 21.53 5.37 -19.63
CA THR A 92 21.06 4.09 -19.08
C THR A 92 21.19 4.18 -17.57
N ALA A 93 20.07 4.21 -16.87
CA ALA A 93 20.07 4.17 -15.42
C ALA A 93 20.31 2.73 -14.94
N HIS A 94 20.80 2.58 -13.72
CA HIS A 94 21.24 1.30 -13.18
C HIS A 94 20.57 1.00 -11.84
N LEU A 95 19.97 -0.18 -11.73
CA LEU A 95 19.34 -0.66 -10.50
C LEU A 95 20.05 -1.92 -10.02
N THR A 96 20.35 -1.97 -8.73
CA THR A 96 20.86 -3.18 -8.09
C THR A 96 19.78 -3.82 -7.25
N ASP A 97 19.77 -5.15 -7.23
CA ASP A 97 18.89 -5.96 -6.41
C ASP A 97 19.70 -6.85 -5.47
N CYS A 98 19.02 -7.73 -4.75
CA CYS A 98 19.67 -8.68 -3.86
C CYS A 98 19.90 -10.07 -4.48
N GLY A 99 19.59 -10.21 -5.77
CA GLY A 99 19.80 -11.43 -6.55
C GLY A 99 21.17 -11.40 -7.21
N THR A 100 21.19 -11.61 -8.53
CA THR A 100 22.43 -11.61 -9.31
C THR A 100 22.88 -10.21 -9.75
N HIS A 101 22.08 -9.16 -9.50
CA HIS A 101 22.34 -7.82 -10.01
C HIS A 101 22.91 -6.93 -8.91
N THR A 102 24.23 -6.94 -8.78
CA THR A 102 24.99 -6.18 -7.79
C THR A 102 25.61 -4.92 -8.43
N ALA A 103 26.35 -4.13 -7.66
CA ALA A 103 27.03 -2.92 -8.17
C ALA A 103 27.96 -3.18 -9.38
N GLY A 104 28.48 -4.41 -9.53
CA GLY A 104 29.31 -4.79 -10.68
C GLY A 104 28.53 -5.32 -11.89
N ASN A 105 27.23 -5.60 -11.74
CA ASN A 105 26.34 -6.08 -12.80
C ASN A 105 24.90 -5.58 -12.57
N PRO A 106 24.65 -4.26 -12.62
CA PRO A 106 23.32 -3.73 -12.36
C PRO A 106 22.36 -4.00 -13.52
N TRP A 107 21.07 -3.96 -13.24
CA TRP A 107 20.03 -3.94 -14.27
C TRP A 107 20.16 -2.68 -15.13
N PRO A 108 20.23 -2.80 -16.46
CA PRO A 108 20.16 -1.66 -17.36
C PRO A 108 18.71 -1.19 -17.51
N VAL A 109 18.46 0.07 -17.19
CA VAL A 109 17.14 0.72 -17.35
C VAL A 109 17.19 1.58 -18.60
N GLN A 110 16.53 1.14 -19.68
CA GLN A 110 16.44 1.96 -20.88
C GLN A 110 15.43 3.10 -20.71
N SER A 111 15.82 4.27 -21.23
CA SER A 111 15.10 5.54 -21.16
C SER A 111 14.64 6.04 -22.53
N ALA A 112 14.79 5.22 -23.58
CA ALA A 112 14.32 5.56 -24.92
C ALA A 112 12.82 5.30 -25.07
N ASN A 113 12.19 5.94 -26.06
CA ASN A 113 10.78 5.76 -26.36
C ASN A 113 10.49 4.32 -26.81
N GLY A 114 9.34 3.80 -26.37
CA GLY A 114 8.92 2.41 -26.53
C GLY A 114 8.97 1.64 -25.21
N GLY A 115 8.95 0.31 -25.31
CA GLY A 115 9.18 -0.57 -24.17
C GLY A 115 8.18 -1.69 -24.05
N ALA A 116 7.85 -2.05 -22.80
CA ALA A 116 6.96 -3.15 -22.50
C ALA A 116 5.57 -2.94 -23.12
N PRO A 117 4.92 -4.01 -23.60
CA PRO A 117 3.62 -3.91 -24.26
C PRO A 117 2.55 -3.39 -23.30
N LEU A 118 1.64 -2.58 -23.84
CA LEU A 118 0.54 -1.98 -23.10
C LEU A 118 -0.80 -2.60 -23.50
N SER A 119 -1.69 -2.79 -22.54
CA SER A 119 -3.10 -3.15 -22.73
C SER A 119 -3.98 -2.14 -22.00
N SER A 120 -4.83 -1.44 -22.76
CA SER A 120 -5.67 -0.34 -22.23
C SER A 120 -4.87 0.73 -21.47
N GLY A 121 -3.63 1.00 -21.91
CA GLY A 121 -2.72 1.95 -21.29
C GLY A 121 -1.87 1.39 -20.15
N ASN A 122 -2.19 0.23 -19.57
CA ASN A 122 -1.40 -0.38 -18.48
C ASN A 122 -0.40 -1.40 -19.03
N ILE A 123 0.62 -1.77 -18.25
CA ILE A 123 1.57 -2.83 -18.63
C ILE A 123 0.83 -4.16 -18.79
N ASP A 124 1.01 -4.78 -19.95
CA ASP A 124 0.49 -6.12 -20.23
C ASP A 124 1.52 -7.19 -19.82
N PHE A 125 1.28 -7.75 -18.65
CA PHE A 125 2.10 -8.82 -18.07
C PHE A 125 1.85 -10.21 -18.69
N THR A 126 0.85 -10.34 -19.57
CA THR A 126 0.59 -11.59 -20.31
C THR A 126 1.50 -11.74 -21.53
N GLN A 127 2.07 -10.64 -22.01
CA GLN A 127 2.96 -10.62 -23.14
C GLN A 127 4.42 -10.96 -22.76
N PRO A 128 5.26 -11.32 -23.74
CA PRO A 128 6.69 -11.54 -23.50
C PRO A 128 7.40 -10.33 -22.92
N LYS A 129 8.42 -10.59 -22.10
CA LYS A 129 9.33 -9.57 -21.56
C LYS A 129 10.13 -8.93 -22.69
N VAL A 130 10.21 -7.60 -22.72
CA VAL A 130 10.95 -6.84 -23.74
C VAL A 130 12.30 -6.39 -23.18
N SER A 131 13.40 -6.86 -23.78
CA SER A 131 14.78 -6.57 -23.33
C SER A 131 15.06 -5.08 -23.13
N GLY A 132 15.59 -4.75 -21.95
CA GLY A 132 15.92 -3.38 -21.55
C GLY A 132 14.74 -2.59 -20.99
N TYR A 133 13.53 -3.15 -20.97
CA TYR A 133 12.29 -2.55 -20.43
C TYR A 133 11.61 -3.45 -19.40
N GLN A 134 12.36 -4.41 -18.86
CA GLN A 134 11.94 -5.36 -17.85
C GLN A 134 13.03 -5.51 -16.78
N MET A 135 12.64 -6.15 -15.68
CA MET A 135 13.05 -5.91 -14.30
C MET A 135 12.67 -7.12 -13.45
N ASP A 136 13.44 -8.21 -13.40
CA ASP A 136 13.19 -9.30 -12.44
C ASP A 136 13.85 -8.97 -11.10
N TYR A 137 13.25 -8.00 -10.40
CA TYR A 137 13.83 -7.41 -9.20
C TYR A 137 13.66 -8.33 -8.00
N VAL A 138 14.77 -8.76 -7.42
CA VAL A 138 14.75 -9.61 -6.22
C VAL A 138 14.83 -8.74 -4.96
N VAL A 139 13.81 -8.86 -4.12
CA VAL A 139 13.78 -8.27 -2.76
C VAL A 139 14.15 -9.33 -1.74
N CYS A 140 15.10 -9.00 -0.86
CA CYS A 140 15.54 -9.90 0.20
C CYS A 140 14.98 -9.46 1.54
N ASN A 141 14.37 -10.40 2.25
CA ASN A 141 13.99 -10.26 3.65
C ASN A 141 14.70 -11.34 4.47
N GLY A 142 15.94 -11.03 4.87
CA GLY A 142 16.84 -12.00 5.50
C GLY A 142 17.22 -13.11 4.51
N THR A 143 16.83 -14.35 4.82
CA THR A 143 17.10 -15.53 3.98
C THR A 143 16.04 -15.79 2.90
N ARG A 144 14.93 -15.04 2.90
CA ARG A 144 13.86 -15.19 1.92
C ARG A 144 14.03 -14.20 0.78
N GLN A 145 13.88 -14.71 -0.44
CA GLN A 145 13.88 -13.91 -1.66
C GLN A 145 12.48 -13.90 -2.27
N THR A 146 12.06 -12.73 -2.75
CA THR A 146 10.82 -12.55 -3.50
C THR A 146 11.14 -11.77 -4.76
N THR A 147 10.82 -12.35 -5.91
CA THR A 147 11.07 -11.75 -7.20
C THR A 147 9.84 -10.98 -7.66
N TYR A 148 10.05 -9.79 -8.20
CA TYR A 148 9.01 -8.97 -8.82
C TYR A 148 9.35 -8.79 -10.30
N ASP A 149 8.37 -9.02 -11.18
CA ASP A 149 8.42 -8.65 -12.60
C ASP A 149 7.99 -7.19 -12.71
N VAL A 150 8.97 -6.33 -12.94
CA VAL A 150 8.84 -4.89 -13.13
C VAL A 150 9.08 -4.57 -14.59
N ARG A 151 8.16 -3.86 -15.23
CA ARG A 151 8.28 -3.46 -16.64
C ARG A 151 7.85 -2.03 -16.82
N TRP A 152 8.38 -1.38 -17.85
CA TRP A 152 8.03 0.00 -18.15
C TRP A 152 7.91 0.28 -19.64
N ASN A 153 7.12 1.30 -19.97
CA ASN A 153 6.92 1.79 -21.31
C ASN A 153 6.96 3.32 -21.32
N LEU A 154 7.67 3.89 -22.27
CA LEU A 154 7.71 5.31 -22.52
C LEU A 154 6.95 5.60 -23.81
N SER A 155 5.87 6.36 -23.70
CA SER A 155 5.06 6.77 -24.84
C SER A 155 5.06 8.30 -24.97
N PRO A 156 5.42 8.88 -26.13
CA PRO A 156 5.35 10.32 -26.32
C PRO A 156 3.89 10.80 -26.29
N LEU A 157 3.64 11.93 -25.61
CA LEU A 157 2.30 12.53 -25.52
C LEU A 157 1.92 13.38 -26.75
N ALA A 158 2.74 13.39 -27.80
CA ALA A 158 2.39 14.15 -29.00
C ALA A 158 1.31 13.44 -29.82
N SER A 159 0.39 14.24 -30.34
CA SER A 159 -0.38 13.89 -31.51
C SER A 159 0.56 13.73 -32.71
N SER A 160 0.34 12.67 -33.50
CA SER A 160 1.15 12.29 -34.66
C SER A 160 1.64 13.49 -35.49
N GLY A 161 2.95 13.65 -35.62
CA GLY A 161 3.58 14.68 -36.47
C GLY A 161 4.16 15.90 -35.75
N THR A 162 4.04 16.00 -34.43
CA THR A 162 4.68 17.07 -33.64
C THR A 162 5.71 16.47 -32.67
N THR A 163 6.88 17.10 -32.52
CA THR A 163 7.86 16.71 -31.49
C THR A 163 7.25 16.96 -30.10
N SER A 164 7.05 15.89 -29.30
CA SER A 164 6.59 16.03 -27.92
C SER A 164 7.78 16.19 -26.99
N HIS A 165 7.76 17.24 -26.18
CA HIS A 165 8.68 17.43 -25.06
C HIS A 165 8.16 16.79 -23.77
N THR A 166 7.21 15.86 -23.88
CA THR A 166 6.59 15.23 -22.72
C THR A 166 6.31 13.78 -23.06
N ASN A 167 6.81 12.89 -22.22
CA ASN A 167 6.60 11.46 -22.34
C ASN A 167 5.74 10.99 -21.17
N LEU A 168 4.79 10.09 -21.45
CA LEU A 168 4.09 9.33 -20.45
C LEU A 168 4.90 8.06 -20.16
N LEU A 169 5.40 7.96 -18.94
CA LEU A 169 5.97 6.72 -18.42
C LEU A 169 4.87 5.92 -17.75
N THR A 170 4.67 4.70 -18.23
CA THR A 170 3.88 3.69 -17.54
C THR A 170 4.85 2.67 -16.95
N VAL A 171 4.85 2.50 -15.63
CA VAL A 171 5.61 1.47 -14.94
C VAL A 171 4.64 0.52 -14.26
N GLY A 172 4.88 -0.77 -14.41
CA GLY A 172 4.11 -1.81 -13.75
C GLY A 172 5.03 -2.70 -12.93
N ALA A 173 4.53 -3.20 -11.80
CA ALA A 173 5.18 -4.24 -11.03
C ALA A 173 4.16 -5.31 -10.61
N ARG A 174 4.57 -6.58 -10.65
CA ARG A 174 3.85 -7.71 -10.05
C ARG A 174 4.83 -8.66 -9.37
N MET A 175 4.35 -9.45 -8.42
CA MET A 175 5.18 -10.49 -7.80
C MET A 175 5.23 -11.73 -8.70
N GLU A 176 6.41 -12.33 -8.89
CA GLU A 176 6.57 -13.62 -9.56
C GLU A 176 6.71 -14.75 -8.53
N GLY A 177 5.91 -15.80 -8.68
CA GLY A 177 6.12 -17.08 -7.99
C GLY A 177 5.88 -17.11 -6.46
N GLY A 178 5.36 -16.04 -5.86
CA GLY A 178 4.98 -16.06 -4.44
C GLY A 178 3.79 -16.99 -4.17
N GLY A 179 3.72 -17.60 -2.98
CA GLY A 179 2.66 -18.53 -2.55
C GLY A 179 1.24 -17.96 -2.49
N MET A 180 1.04 -16.73 -2.98
CA MET A 180 -0.25 -16.10 -3.25
C MET A 180 -0.45 -16.16 -4.77
N GLY A 181 -1.04 -17.24 -5.28
CA GLY A 181 -1.18 -17.50 -6.72
C GLY A 181 -2.01 -16.44 -7.49
N PRO A 182 -3.22 -16.75 -7.97
CA PRO A 182 -3.99 -15.89 -8.89
C PRO A 182 -4.47 -14.53 -8.32
N LEU A 183 -4.02 -14.14 -7.11
CA LEU A 183 -4.38 -12.89 -6.42
C LEU A 183 -3.24 -11.85 -6.44
N SER A 184 -2.13 -12.10 -7.13
CA SER A 184 -1.13 -11.06 -7.40
C SER A 184 -1.65 -10.18 -8.54
N PHE A 185 -2.30 -9.07 -8.18
CA PHE A 185 -2.70 -8.06 -9.14
C PHE A 185 -1.50 -7.16 -9.48
N PRO A 186 -1.27 -6.84 -10.76
CA PRO A 186 -0.23 -5.91 -11.14
C PRO A 186 -0.59 -4.49 -10.70
N ILE A 187 0.37 -3.80 -10.11
CA ILE A 187 0.27 -2.36 -9.84
C ILE A 187 0.83 -1.62 -11.05
N ASN A 188 0.14 -0.58 -11.49
CA ASN A 188 0.57 0.29 -12.58
C ASN A 188 0.59 1.74 -12.11
N LEU A 189 1.68 2.44 -12.41
CA LEU A 189 1.88 3.86 -12.15
C LEU A 189 2.10 4.58 -13.48
N HIS A 190 1.46 5.73 -13.62
CA HIS A 190 1.57 6.61 -14.77
C HIS A 190 2.17 7.93 -14.34
N VAL A 191 3.29 8.31 -14.94
CA VAL A 191 4.00 9.54 -14.60
C VAL A 191 4.31 10.30 -15.89
N MET A 192 3.95 11.58 -15.91
CA MET A 192 4.39 12.48 -16.97
C MET A 192 5.81 12.94 -16.68
N MET A 193 6.68 12.84 -17.66
CA MET A 193 8.07 13.27 -17.59
C MET A 193 8.31 14.37 -18.61
N GLY A 194 9.10 15.38 -18.19
CA GLY A 194 9.54 16.50 -19.03
C GLY A 194 10.56 16.10 -20.12
N PRO A 195 11.03 17.09 -20.91
CA PRO A 195 11.53 16.86 -22.26
C PRO A 195 12.67 15.87 -22.41
N ASP A 196 12.53 15.06 -23.45
CA ASP A 196 13.61 14.35 -24.12
C ASP A 196 14.65 15.33 -24.72
N PRO A 197 15.94 14.96 -24.79
CA PRO A 197 16.87 15.62 -25.71
C PRO A 197 16.33 15.43 -27.12
N VAL A 198 16.08 16.52 -27.83
CA VAL A 198 16.07 16.44 -29.29
C VAL A 198 17.53 16.31 -29.73
N PRO A 199 17.94 15.25 -30.45
CA PRO A 199 19.21 15.28 -31.15
C PRO A 199 19.08 16.28 -32.30
N GLY A 200 19.60 17.50 -32.11
CA GLY A 200 19.83 18.44 -33.22
C GLY A 200 19.05 19.76 -33.18
N SER A 201 19.28 20.60 -32.17
CA SER A 201 19.20 22.06 -32.30
C SER A 201 20.55 22.69 -32.07
#